data_AF-W4GJF6-F1
#
_entry.id   AF-W4GJF6-F1
#
_cell.length_a   1.000
_cell.length_b   1.000
_cell.length_c   1.000
_cell.angle_alpha   90.00
_cell.angle_beta   90.00
_cell.angle_gamma   90.00
#
_symmetry.space_group_name_H-M   'P 1'
#
loop_
_entity.id
_entity.type
_entity.pdbx_description
1 polymer ?
#
loop_
_entity_poly.entity_id
_entity_poly.type
_entity_poly.pdbx_seq_one_letter_code
_entity_poly.pdbx_strand_id
1 'polypeptide(L)'
;MAEALSMPKTTLHRHFKNGELVVPETHAVGGQRQEASAVLSFANVVDGSVELNPMLDRVFLDEKWFYLRKVKNKFYLAPWETVPHQTTKNKRFIPSVMFLSVVARP
;
A
#
# COMPACT_ATOMS: atom_id res chain seq x y z
N MET A 1 -5.04 -14.58 -12.38
CA MET A 1 -6.10 -15.54 -11.98
C MET A 1 -6.87 -16.06 -13.18
N ALA A 2 -7.55 -15.22 -13.97
CA ALA A 2 -8.24 -15.66 -15.18
C ALA A 2 -7.32 -16.49 -16.10
N GLU A 3 -6.12 -15.96 -16.37
CA GLU A 3 -5.08 -16.66 -17.14
C GLU A 3 -4.55 -17.93 -16.44
N ALA A 4 -4.27 -17.87 -15.14
CA ALA A 4 -3.80 -19.02 -14.35
C ALA A 4 -4.83 -20.16 -14.27
N LEU A 5 -6.12 -19.83 -14.33
CA LEU A 5 -7.23 -20.78 -14.37
C LEU A 5 -7.69 -21.10 -15.80
N SER A 6 -6.95 -20.63 -16.82
CA SER A 6 -7.29 -20.79 -18.23
C SER A 6 -8.74 -20.41 -18.58
N MET A 7 -9.28 -19.35 -17.95
CA MET A 7 -10.65 -18.88 -18.15
C MET A 7 -10.71 -17.40 -18.57
N PRO A 8 -11.76 -16.98 -19.30
CA PRO A 8 -12.00 -15.57 -19.60
C PRO A 8 -12.28 -14.74 -18.34
N LYS A 9 -11.85 -13.47 -18.35
CA LYS A 9 -12.09 -12.52 -17.23
C LYS A 9 -13.57 -12.31 -16.93
N THR A 10 -14.42 -12.35 -17.95
CA THR A 10 -15.89 -12.23 -17.84
C THR A 10 -16.49 -13.39 -17.05
N THR A 11 -16.03 -14.61 -17.31
CA THR A 11 -16.42 -15.81 -16.59
C THR A 11 -16.01 -15.72 -15.11
N LEU A 12 -14.76 -15.34 -14.85
CA LEU A 12 -14.27 -15.12 -13.48
C LEU A 12 -15.12 -14.08 -12.72
N HIS A 13 -15.47 -12.97 -13.37
CA HIS A 13 -16.31 -11.94 -12.77
C HIS A 13 -17.73 -12.45 -12.44
N ARG A 14 -18.31 -13.30 -13.30
CA ARG A 14 -19.59 -13.96 -13.03
C ARG A 14 -19.52 -14.87 -11.80
N HIS A 15 -18.46 -15.67 -11.67
CA HIS A 15 -18.24 -16.52 -10.49
C HIS A 15 -18.14 -15.69 -9.19
N PHE A 16 -17.52 -14.51 -9.23
CA PHE A 16 -17.54 -13.57 -8.09
C PHE A 16 -18.95 -13.08 -7.76
N LYS A 17 -19.71 -12.65 -8.78
CA LYS A 17 -21.06 -12.12 -8.58
C LYS A 17 -22.02 -13.19 -8.04
N ASN A 18 -21.82 -14.44 -8.44
CA ASN A 18 -22.60 -15.59 -7.98
C ASN A 18 -22.18 -16.09 -6.58
N GLY A 19 -21.10 -15.55 -5.99
CA GLY A 19 -20.59 -15.99 -4.68
C GLY A 19 -19.85 -17.34 -4.71
N GLU A 20 -19.52 -17.84 -5.90
CA GLU A 20 -18.78 -19.09 -6.10
C GLU A 20 -17.28 -18.94 -5.83
N LEU A 21 -16.81 -17.70 -5.64
CA LEU A 21 -15.46 -17.37 -5.20
C LEU A 21 -15.55 -16.28 -4.13
N VAL A 22 -14.82 -16.46 -3.04
CA VAL A 22 -14.77 -15.51 -1.91
C VAL A 22 -13.38 -14.89 -1.84
N VAL A 23 -13.33 -13.59 -1.49
CA VAL A 23 -12.08 -12.85 -1.27
C VAL A 23 -11.90 -12.50 0.21
N PRO A 24 -11.39 -13.43 1.04
CA PRO A 24 -11.03 -13.07 2.40
C PRO A 24 -9.86 -12.08 2.41
N GLU A 25 -10.03 -10.96 3.10
CA GLU A 25 -8.96 -10.01 3.40
C GLU A 25 -8.44 -10.20 4.83
N THR A 26 -7.13 -10.30 5.00
CA THR A 26 -6.50 -10.18 6.33
C THR A 26 -6.30 -8.69 6.63
N HIS A 27 -6.88 -8.14 7.70
CA HIS A 27 -6.77 -6.71 8.03
C HIS A 27 -5.68 -6.40 9.05
N ALA A 28 -5.13 -5.20 8.89
CA ALA A 28 -4.24 -4.51 9.81
C ALA A 28 -4.33 -3.04 9.38
N VAL A 29 -5.20 -2.31 10.07
CA VAL A 29 -5.50 -0.89 9.85
C VAL A 29 -4.28 -0.07 10.25
N GLY A 30 -3.81 0.80 9.36
CA GLY A 30 -2.79 1.81 9.67
C GLY A 30 -3.43 3.18 9.53
N GLY A 31 -3.34 3.99 10.57
CA GLY A 31 -3.93 5.32 10.63
C GLY A 31 -3.30 6.28 9.64
N GLN A 32 -4.12 7.06 8.95
CA GLN A 32 -3.69 8.25 8.23
C GLN A 32 -3.60 9.41 9.23
N ARG A 33 -2.48 10.12 9.28
CA ARG A 33 -2.39 11.58 9.48
C ARG A 33 -0.96 12.06 9.76
N GLN A 34 -0.51 13.03 8.96
CA GLN A 34 0.08 14.33 9.34
C GLN A 34 0.87 14.97 8.17
N GLU A 35 0.27 15.13 6.98
CA GLU A 35 1.00 15.71 5.83
C GLU A 35 0.72 17.20 5.62
N ALA A 36 -0.40 17.73 6.12
CA ALA A 36 -0.83 19.09 5.79
C ALA A 36 0.11 20.20 6.31
N SER A 37 0.72 20.03 7.49
CA SER A 37 1.61 21.04 8.07
C SER A 37 2.96 21.14 7.36
N ALA A 38 3.51 20.00 6.90
CA ALA A 38 4.76 19.97 6.15
C ALA A 38 4.62 20.70 4.81
N VAL A 39 3.51 20.49 4.11
CA VAL A 39 3.25 21.14 2.81
C VAL A 39 3.18 22.67 2.94
N LEU A 40 2.57 23.18 4.02
CA LEU A 40 2.47 24.63 4.28
C LEU A 40 3.83 25.29 4.54
N SER A 41 4.82 24.56 5.06
CA SER A 41 6.17 25.10 5.28
C SER A 41 6.91 25.45 3.99
N PHE A 42 6.37 25.06 2.84
CA PHE A 42 6.93 25.33 1.52
C PHE A 42 6.16 26.39 0.75
N ALA A 43 5.10 26.95 1.34
CA ALA A 43 4.34 28.04 0.76
C ALA A 43 4.90 29.39 1.22
N ASN A 44 5.34 30.21 0.27
CA ASN A 44 5.64 31.62 0.48
C ASN A 44 4.39 32.43 0.13
N VAL A 45 4.04 33.43 0.94
CA VAL A 45 3.00 34.39 0.60
C VAL A 45 3.67 35.67 0.13
N VAL A 46 3.54 35.98 -1.15
CA VAL A 46 4.08 37.19 -1.77
C VAL A 46 2.91 37.96 -2.40
N ASP A 47 2.69 39.20 -1.97
CA ASP A 47 1.62 40.09 -2.45
C ASP A 47 0.22 39.47 -2.52
N GLY A 48 -0.13 38.62 -1.53
CA GLY A 48 -1.41 37.92 -1.46
C GLY A 48 -1.53 36.70 -2.37
N SER A 49 -0.49 36.40 -3.16
CA SER A 49 -0.33 35.15 -3.91
C SER A 49 0.45 34.13 -3.09
N VAL A 50 0.10 32.86 -3.21
CA VAL A 50 0.85 31.75 -2.61
C VAL A 50 1.80 31.17 -3.67
N GLU A 51 3.10 31.39 -3.49
CA GLU A 51 4.15 30.80 -4.31
C GLU A 51 4.79 29.63 -3.59
N LEU A 52 4.89 28.47 -4.25
CA LEU A 52 5.57 27.32 -3.67
C LEU A 52 7.09 27.46 -3.85
N ASN A 53 7.84 27.32 -2.76
CA ASN A 53 9.30 27.25 -2.82
C ASN A 53 9.69 25.98 -3.60
N PRO A 54 10.52 26.09 -4.65
CA PRO A 54 10.84 24.94 -5.50
C PRO A 54 11.90 24.01 -4.86
N MET A 55 12.43 24.35 -3.68
CA MET A 55 13.30 23.50 -2.84
C MET A 55 14.58 23.01 -3.54
N LEU A 56 15.21 23.90 -4.29
CA LEU A 56 16.37 23.57 -5.14
C LEU A 56 17.65 23.25 -4.34
N ASP A 57 17.70 23.72 -3.10
CA ASP A 57 18.83 23.67 -2.18
C ASP A 57 18.68 22.60 -1.09
N ARG A 58 17.65 21.75 -1.20
CA ARG A 58 17.32 20.75 -0.18
C ARG A 58 17.56 19.33 -0.64
N VAL A 59 17.91 18.50 0.33
CA VAL A 59 18.05 17.06 0.17
C VAL A 59 17.05 16.39 1.10
N PHE A 60 16.17 15.56 0.54
CA PHE A 60 15.17 14.84 1.33
C PHE A 60 15.75 13.51 1.80
N LEU A 61 15.77 13.31 3.11
CA LEU A 61 16.10 12.05 3.76
C LEU A 61 14.81 11.40 4.23
N ASP A 62 14.59 10.15 3.83
CA ASP A 62 13.43 9.36 4.26
C ASP A 62 13.88 7.97 4.72
N GLU A 63 13.35 7.55 5.87
CA GLU A 63 13.50 6.19 6.38
C GLU A 63 12.18 5.44 6.20
N LYS A 64 12.26 4.30 5.50
CA LYS A 64 11.08 3.49 5.22
C LYS A 64 11.32 2.03 5.58
N TRP A 65 10.38 1.47 6.35
CA TRP A 65 10.35 0.06 6.71
C TRP A 65 9.60 -0.75 5.65
N PHE A 66 10.27 -1.76 5.10
CA PHE A 66 9.70 -2.72 4.16
C PHE A 66 9.57 -4.07 4.84
N TYR A 67 8.36 -4.63 4.83
CA TYR A 67 8.13 -5.98 5.34
C TYR A 67 8.51 -7.02 4.29
N LEU A 68 9.26 -8.05 4.68
CA LEU A 68 9.71 -9.12 3.79
C LEU A 68 8.54 -9.90 3.17
N ARG A 69 7.39 -9.93 3.86
CA ARG A 69 6.14 -10.50 3.35
C ARG A 69 5.04 -9.46 3.39
N LYS A 70 4.10 -9.57 2.44
CA LYS A 70 2.88 -8.76 2.44
C LYS A 70 2.13 -9.00 3.73
N VAL A 71 1.76 -7.90 4.38
CA VAL A 71 1.08 -7.95 5.67
C VAL A 71 -0.39 -8.34 5.53
N LYS A 72 -0.97 -8.10 4.37
CA LYS A 72 -2.30 -8.56 3.98
C LYS A 72 -2.19 -9.28 2.66
N ASN A 73 -2.74 -10.47 2.57
CA ASN A 73 -2.91 -11.17 1.32
C ASN A 73 -4.40 -11.30 1.04
N LYS A 74 -4.82 -10.95 -0.17
CA LYS A 74 -6.14 -11.28 -0.69
C LYS A 74 -6.00 -12.61 -1.40
N PHE A 75 -6.69 -13.62 -0.90
CA PHE A 75 -6.78 -14.92 -1.56
C PHE A 75 -8.12 -14.99 -2.27
N TYR A 76 -8.14 -15.67 -3.41
CA TYR A 76 -9.36 -15.97 -4.13
C TYR A 76 -9.60 -17.46 -3.96
N LEU A 77 -10.60 -17.82 -3.16
CA LEU A 77 -10.84 -19.19 -2.74
C LEU A 77 -12.25 -19.60 -3.13
N ALA A 78 -12.42 -20.88 -3.47
CA ALA A 78 -13.76 -21.45 -3.54
C ALA A 78 -14.40 -21.49 -2.13
N PRO A 79 -15.74 -21.44 -1.99
CA PRO A 79 -16.43 -21.42 -0.70
C PRO A 79 -16.06 -22.57 0.25
N TRP A 80 -15.62 -23.71 -0.31
CA TRP A 80 -15.22 -24.89 0.43
C TRP A 80 -13.70 -25.01 0.66
N GLU A 81 -12.90 -24.11 0.09
CA GLU A 81 -11.45 -24.12 0.28
C GLU A 81 -11.08 -23.47 1.61
N THR A 82 -10.11 -24.08 2.30
CA THR A 82 -9.62 -23.54 3.56
C THR A 82 -8.75 -22.32 3.30
N VAL A 83 -8.95 -21.25 4.08
CA VAL A 83 -8.13 -20.04 4.00
C VAL A 83 -6.67 -20.41 4.29
N PRO A 84 -5.71 -20.04 3.42
CA PRO A 84 -4.30 -20.31 3.66
C PRO A 84 -3.87 -19.80 5.03
N HIS A 85 -3.32 -20.70 5.84
CA HIS A 85 -2.88 -20.36 7.19
C HIS A 85 -1.67 -19.41 7.11
N GLN A 86 -1.82 -18.20 7.66
CA GLN A 86 -0.67 -17.33 7.90
C GLN A 86 -0.09 -17.66 9.28
N THR A 87 1.17 -18.11 9.30
CA THR A 87 1.91 -18.43 10.53
C THR A 87 2.11 -17.19 11.43
N THR A 88 2.10 -15.98 10.84
CA THR A 88 2.38 -14.73 11.55
C THR A 88 1.10 -13.95 11.83
N LYS A 89 0.69 -13.91 13.10
CA LYS A 89 -0.57 -13.25 13.54
C LYS A 89 -0.51 -11.72 13.57
N ASN A 90 0.68 -11.12 13.69
CA ASN A 90 0.85 -9.66 13.83
C ASN A 90 2.02 -9.16 12.97
N LYS A 91 1.84 -7.98 12.33
CA LYS A 91 2.83 -7.29 11.51
C LYS A 91 4.20 -7.16 12.20
N ARG A 92 4.21 -6.97 13.53
CA ARG A 92 5.44 -6.81 14.33
C ARG A 92 6.41 -7.99 14.25
N PHE A 93 5.91 -9.19 14.00
CA PHE A 93 6.73 -10.40 13.88
C PHE A 93 7.14 -10.72 12.44
N ILE A 94 6.72 -9.92 11.47
CA ILE A 94 7.17 -10.06 10.09
C ILE A 94 8.56 -9.42 10.00
N PRO A 95 9.60 -10.16 9.58
CA PRO A 95 10.91 -9.57 9.34
C PRO A 95 10.78 -8.35 8.43
N SER A 96 11.38 -7.24 8.85
CA SER A 96 11.36 -5.99 8.11
C SER A 96 12.78 -5.48 7.91
N VAL A 97 12.98 -4.77 6.80
CA VAL A 97 14.24 -4.14 6.43
C VAL A 97 13.98 -2.64 6.34
N MET A 98 14.84 -1.85 6.97
CA MET A 98 14.81 -0.39 6.88
C MET A 98 15.67 0.06 5.72
N PHE A 99 15.12 0.94 4.88
CA PHE A 99 15.87 1.62 3.84
C PHE A 99 15.93 3.10 4.18
N LEU A 100 17.14 3.65 4.20
CA LEU A 100 17.38 5.08 4.19
C LEU A 100 17.55 5.50 2.73
N SER A 101 16.75 6.45 2.29
CA SER A 101 16.82 7.01 0.94
C SER A 101 17.09 8.50 0.97
N VAL A 102 17.86 8.95 -0.01
CA VAL A 102 18.24 10.34 -0.18
C VAL A 102 17.79 10.76 -1.57
N VAL A 103 16.93 11.79 -1.64
CA VAL A 103 16.46 12.35 -2.92
C VAL A 103 16.91 13.80 -3.00
N ALA A 104 17.68 14.08 -4.04
CA ALA A 104 18.05 15.43 -4.47
C ALA A 104 17.73 15.56 -5.96
N ARG A 105 17.70 16.79 -6.47
CA ARG A 105 17.59 16.96 -7.93
C ARG A 105 18.90 16.53 -8.63
N PRO A 106 18.82 15.98 -9.86
CA PRO A 106 19.98 15.63 -10.67
C PRO A 106 20.89 16.82 -10.97
#